data_AF-A0A1G9XNQ2-F1
#
_entry.id   AF-A0A1G9XNQ2-F1
#
_cell.length_a   1.000
_cell.length_b   1.000
_cell.length_c   1.000
_cell.angle_alpha   90.00
_cell.angle_beta   90.00
_cell.angle_gamma   90.00
#
_symmetry.space_group_name_H-M   'P 1'
#
loop_
_entity.id
_entity.type
_entity.pdbx_description
1 polymer ?
#
loop_
_entity_poly.entity_id
_entity_poly.type
_entity_poly.pdbx_seq_one_letter_code
_entity_poly.pdbx_strand_id
1 'polypeptide(L)' 'MSRYLVDHNMLVIHQTAYICQSCQHHLILIDHRDFTNSEEKVEALVNDEEYTYCPNCTQKLIPPPFH' A
#
# COMPACT_ATOMS: atom_id res chain seq x y z
N MET A 1 0.11 -6.32 -14.27
CA MET A 1 -0.36 -6.26 -12.87
C MET A 1 0.07 -4.93 -12.30
N SER A 2 -0.80 -4.24 -11.57
CA SER A 2 -0.47 -2.95 -10.95
C SER A 2 0.47 -3.15 -9.76
N ARG A 3 1.43 -2.25 -9.54
CA ARG A 3 2.42 -2.30 -8.45
C ARG A 3 1.83 -1.90 -7.09
N TYR A 4 0.86 -1.01 -7.10
CA TYR A 4 0.24 -0.47 -5.91
C TYR A 4 -1.29 -0.64 -5.97
N LEU A 5 -1.85 -0.93 -4.80
CA LEU A 5 -3.28 -0.85 -4.50
C LEU A 5 -3.46 0.25 -3.46
N VAL A 6 -4.19 1.29 -3.81
CA VAL A 6 -4.53 2.41 -2.93
C VAL A 6 -5.93 2.17 -2.39
N ASP A 7 -6.04 2.21 -1.07
CA ASP A 7 -7.30 2.24 -0.33
C ASP A 7 -7.63 3.71 0.02
N HIS A 8 -8.57 4.29 -0.73
CA HIS A 8 -9.06 5.65 -0.50
C HIS A 8 -9.99 5.76 0.72
N ASN A 9 -10.48 4.65 1.27
CA ASN A 9 -11.31 4.65 2.48
C ASN A 9 -10.45 4.80 3.74
N MET A 10 -9.34 4.06 3.83
CA MET A 10 -8.41 4.12 4.97
C MET A 10 -7.21 5.05 4.73
N LEU A 11 -7.08 5.60 3.52
CA LEU A 11 -5.91 6.36 3.06
C LEU A 11 -4.61 5.55 3.18
N VAL A 12 -4.66 4.28 2.75
CA VAL A 12 -3.55 3.33 2.88
C VAL A 12 -3.08 2.84 1.51
N ILE A 13 -1.77 2.79 1.32
CA ILE A 13 -1.14 2.30 0.09
C ILE A 13 -0.53 0.92 0.35
N HIS A 14 -0.95 -0.06 -0.44
CA HIS A 14 -0.48 -1.43 -0.40
C HIS A 14 0.42 -1.74 -1.61
N GLN A 15 1.59 -2.31 -1.37
CA GLN A 15 2.41 -2.88 -2.45
C GLN A 15 1.86 -4.25 -2.83
N THR A 16 1.39 -4.40 -4.07
CA THR A 16 0.70 -5.62 -4.52
C THR A 16 1.57 -6.87 -4.44
N ALA A 17 2.89 -6.71 -4.64
CA ALA A 17 3.87 -7.78 -4.50
C ALA A 17 3.95 -8.37 -3.08
N TYR A 18 3.48 -7.63 -2.07
CA TYR A 18 3.59 -7.97 -0.64
C TYR A 18 2.24 -7.94 0.08
N ILE A 19 1.14 -7.91 -0.67
CA ILE A 19 -0.20 -8.07 -0.11
C ILE A 19 -0.28 -9.46 0.55
N CYS A 20 -0.73 -9.48 1.80
CA CYS A 20 -0.92 -10.68 2.59
C CYS A 20 -2.32 -10.65 3.25
N GLN A 21 -2.72 -11.73 3.91
CA GLN A 21 -4.01 -11.71 4.62
C GLN A 21 -4.03 -10.71 5.78
N SER A 22 -2.87 -10.48 6.42
CA SER A 22 -2.73 -9.56 7.55
C SER A 22 -2.93 -8.08 7.19
N CYS A 23 -2.83 -7.69 5.93
CA CYS A 23 -3.11 -6.31 5.49
C CYS A 23 -4.60 -6.02 5.28
N GLN A 24 -5.48 -7.02 5.45
CA GLN A 24 -6.94 -6.89 5.34
C GLN A 24 -7.44 -6.27 4.02
N HIS A 25 -6.66 -6.35 2.94
CA HIS A 25 -7.00 -5.77 1.63
C HIS A 25 -8.36 -6.24 1.06
N HIS A 26 -8.85 -7.40 1.51
CA HIS A 26 -10.13 -7.96 1.10
C HIS A 26 -11.33 -7.16 1.63
N LEU A 27 -11.16 -6.40 2.72
CA LEU A 27 -12.20 -5.55 3.32
C LEU A 27 -12.34 -4.20 2.62
N ILE A 28 -11.38 -3.81 1.78
CA ILE A 28 -11.43 -2.53 1.07
C ILE A 28 -12.65 -2.54 0.15
N LEU A 29 -13.52 -1.53 0.23
CA LEU A 29 -14.68 -1.42 -0.66
C LEU A 29 -14.22 -1.23 -2.12
N ILE A 30 -14.87 -1.89 -3.08
CA ILE A 30 -14.45 -1.87 -4.49
C ILE A 30 -14.37 -0.43 -5.02
N ASP A 31 -15.34 0.42 -4.68
CA ASP A 31 -15.39 1.83 -5.08
C ASP A 31 -14.26 2.69 -4.52
N HIS A 32 -13.56 2.20 -3.48
CA HIS A 32 -12.46 2.89 -2.82
C HIS A 32 -11.08 2.30 -3.17
N ARG A 33 -11.01 1.30 -4.07
CA ARG A 33 -9.76 0.71 -4.56
C ARG A 33 -9.29 1.41 -5.82
N ASP A 34 -8.08 1.96 -5.80
CA ASP A 34 -7.38 2.41 -7.01
C ASP A 34 -6.11 1.58 -7.22
N PHE A 35 -5.89 1.15 -8.45
CA PHE A 35 -4.70 0.37 -8.81
C PHE A 35 -3.79 1.21 -9.69
N THR A 36 -2.56 1.47 -9.22
CA THR A 36 -1.59 2.30 -9.94
C THR A 36 -0.22 1.63 -10.08
N ASN A 37 0.48 2.00 -11.15
CA ASN A 37 1.89 1.67 -11.37
C ASN A 37 2.81 2.89 -11.21
N SER A 38 2.22 4.09 -11.09
CA SER A 38 2.96 5.35 -10.99
C SER A 38 3.42 5.53 -9.54
N GLU A 39 4.74 5.57 -9.37
CA GLU A 39 5.39 5.87 -8.10
C GLU A 39 5.20 7.34 -7.74
N GLU A 40 5.29 8.25 -8.71
CA GLU A 40 5.03 9.68 -8.52
C GLU A 40 3.63 9.95 -7.95
N LYS A 41 2.60 9.23 -8.44
CA LYS A 41 1.23 9.33 -7.88
C LYS A 41 1.20 8.89 -6.42
N VAL A 42 1.89 7.81 -6.10
CA VAL A 42 1.93 7.26 -4.74
C VAL A 42 2.70 8.19 -3.80
N GLU A 43 3.81 8.76 -4.25
CA GLU A 43 4.57 9.74 -3.48
C GLU A 43 3.75 11.02 -3.24
N ALA A 44 3.00 11.51 -4.23
CA ALA A 44 2.10 12.65 -4.04
C ALA A 44 1.01 12.32 -3.01
N LEU A 45 0.39 11.14 -3.08
CA LEU A 45 -0.61 10.73 -2.09
C LEU A 45 -0.06 10.73 -0.66
N VAL A 46 1.18 10.27 -0.47
CA VAL A 46 1.83 10.20 0.85
C VAL A 46 2.28 11.57 1.34
N ASN A 47 2.86 12.38 0.47
CA ASN A 47 3.43 13.68 0.84
C ASN A 47 2.38 14.78 0.96
N ASP A 48 1.35 14.76 0.09
CA ASP A 48 0.37 15.84 -0.05
C ASP A 48 -1.01 15.49 0.52
N GLU A 49 -1.41 14.21 0.55
CA GLU A 49 -2.79 13.78 0.88
C GLU A 49 -2.91 12.89 2.13
N GLU A 50 -1.89 12.88 3.00
CA GLU A 50 -1.84 12.13 4.28
C GLU A 50 -1.97 10.59 4.14
N TYR A 51 -1.71 10.04 2.95
CA TYR A 51 -1.73 8.58 2.78
C TYR A 51 -0.55 7.94 3.51
N THR A 52 -0.79 6.74 4.05
CA THR A 52 0.24 5.96 4.71
C THR A 52 0.49 4.65 4.00
N TYR A 53 1.72 4.15 4.08
CA TYR A 53 2.02 2.82 3.56
C TYR A 53 1.53 1.74 4.53
N CYS A 54 0.91 0.69 4.01
CA CYS A 54 0.49 -0.44 4.83
C CYS A 54 1.71 -1.10 5.49
N PRO A 55 1.79 -1.16 6.83
CA PRO A 55 2.96 -1.69 7.52
C PRO A 55 3.19 -3.17 7.19
N ASN A 56 2.14 -3.92 6.85
CA ASN A 56 2.24 -5.33 6.46
C ASN A 56 2.76 -5.51 5.03
N CYS A 57 2.47 -4.58 4.12
CA CYS A 57 2.92 -4.65 2.73
C CYS A 57 4.31 -4.02 2.54
N THR A 58 4.75 -3.16 3.45
CA THR A 58 6.02 -2.40 3.30
C THR A 58 7.17 -3.02 4.11
N GLN A 59 6.89 -4.06 4.90
CA GLN A 59 7.86 -4.74 5.78
C GLN A 59 9.05 -5.42 5.07
N LYS A 60 9.19 -5.32 3.74
CA LYS A 60 10.32 -5.84 2.97
C LYS A 60 11.63 -5.03 3.05
N LEU A 61 11.67 -3.90 3.77
CA LEU A 61 12.89 -3.08 3.87
C LEU A 61 13.65 -3.20 5.20
N ILE A 62 13.15 -3.97 6.17
CA ILE A 62 13.93 -4.27 7.37
C ILE A 62 14.44 -5.71 7.20
N PRO A 63 15.66 -5.94 6.65
CA PRO A 63 16.29 -7.24 6.80
C PRO A 63 16.32 -7.57 8.31
N PRO A 64 16.04 -8.82 8.72
CA PRO A 64 16.22 -9.19 10.12
C PRO A 64 17.63 -8.79 10.54
N PRO A 65 17.84 -8.25 11.76
CA PRO A 65 19.20 -8.04 12.24
C PRO A 65 19.92 -9.38 12.12
N PHE A 66 20.96 -9.43 11.28
CA PHE A 66 21.84 -10.58 11.20
C PHE A 66 22.34 -10.85 12.63
N HIS A 67 21.98 -12.02 13.17
CA HIS A 67 22.47 -12.53 14.44
C HIS A 67 23.86 -13.14 14.28
#